data_AF-A0A0F6NLX7-F1
#
_entry.id   AF-A0A0F6NLX7-F1
#
_cell.length_a   1.000
_cell.length_b   1.000
_cell.length_c   1.000
_cell.angle_alpha   90.00
_cell.angle_beta   90.00
_cell.angle_gamma   90.00
#
_symmetry.space_group_name_H-M   'P 1'
#
loop_
_entity.id
_entity.type
_entity.pdbx_description
1 polymer ?
#
loop_
_entity_poly.entity_id
_entity_poly.type
_entity_poly.pdbx_seq_one_letter_code
_entity_poly.pdbx_strand_id
1 'polypeptide(L)'
;MPVPKKRTSISKKKIRKNFWKKKGYKAALKAFSLGKSIFTGNSKSFSLAHTGNSKIFSLAQSRAQSRFTGNSKGFGNKRILVIRNTKV
;
A
#
# COMPACT_ATOMS: atom_id res chain seq x y z
N MET A 1 -10.72 -40.83 -9.27
CA MET A 1 -10.36 -39.50 -8.72
C MET A 1 -11.34 -39.15 -7.60
N PRO A 2 -10.91 -38.58 -6.46
CA PRO A 2 -11.83 -38.27 -5.36
C PRO A 2 -12.80 -37.14 -5.74
N VAL A 3 -14.10 -37.38 -5.60
CA VAL A 3 -15.15 -36.39 -5.88
C VAL A 3 -15.68 -35.81 -4.56
N PRO A 4 -15.77 -34.48 -4.42
CA PRO A 4 -16.28 -33.87 -3.20
C PRO A 4 -17.76 -34.21 -2.99
N LYS A 5 -18.07 -34.87 -1.88
CA LYS A 5 -19.43 -35.32 -1.56
C LYS A 5 -20.40 -34.16 -1.23
N LYS A 6 -19.88 -33.03 -0.76
CA LYS A 6 -20.66 -31.85 -0.36
C LYS A 6 -19.94 -30.57 -0.79
N ARG A 7 -20.72 -29.52 -1.07
CA ARG A 7 -20.15 -28.19 -1.36
C ARG A 7 -19.46 -27.60 -0.14
N THR A 8 -18.36 -26.89 -0.36
CA THR A 8 -17.72 -26.11 0.71
C THR A 8 -18.64 -24.99 1.18
N SER A 9 -18.70 -24.77 2.49
CA SER A 9 -19.42 -23.62 3.05
C SER A 9 -18.84 -22.29 2.54
N ILE A 10 -19.67 -21.25 2.53
CA ILE A 10 -19.28 -19.92 2.04
C ILE A 10 -18.10 -19.37 2.85
N SER A 11 -18.10 -19.55 4.18
CA SER A 11 -17.01 -19.11 5.06
C SER A 11 -15.68 -19.78 4.69
N LYS A 12 -15.66 -21.11 4.55
CA LYS A 12 -14.46 -21.88 4.17
C LYS A 12 -13.94 -21.48 2.79
N LYS A 13 -14.83 -21.20 1.83
CA LYS A 13 -14.45 -20.67 0.51
C LYS A 13 -13.81 -19.28 0.61
N LYS A 14 -14.37 -18.38 1.43
CA LYS A 14 -13.82 -17.01 1.63
C LYS A 14 -12.44 -17.04 2.31
N ILE A 15 -12.24 -17.88 3.33
CA ILE A 15 -10.94 -18.01 4.02
C ILE A 15 -9.82 -18.41 3.05
N ARG A 16 -10.09 -19.42 2.20
CA ARG A 16 -9.13 -19.86 1.16
C ARG A 16 -8.76 -18.72 0.20
N LYS A 17 -9.74 -17.91 -0.24
CA LYS A 17 -9.49 -16.75 -1.10
C LYS A 17 -8.71 -15.64 -0.37
N ASN A 18 -9.00 -15.39 0.90
CA ASN A 18 -8.32 -14.37 1.69
C ASN A 18 -6.83 -14.67 1.88
N PHE A 19 -6.47 -15.96 2.05
CA PHE A 19 -5.07 -16.36 2.12
C PHE A 19 -4.31 -16.00 0.83
N TRP A 20 -4.93 -16.19 -0.33
CA TRP A 20 -4.35 -15.83 -1.61
C TRP A 20 -4.20 -14.30 -1.76
N LYS A 21 -5.23 -13.53 -1.40
CA LYS A 21 -5.20 -12.05 -1.44
C LYS A 21 -4.17 -11.44 -0.47
N LYS A 22 -3.94 -12.06 0.69
CA LYS A 22 -2.97 -11.58 1.69
C LYS A 22 -1.53 -11.58 1.17
N LYS A 23 -1.21 -12.43 0.19
CA LYS A 23 0.12 -12.45 -0.46
C LYS A 23 0.37 -11.15 -1.23
N GLY A 24 -0.64 -10.65 -1.95
CA GLY A 24 -0.55 -9.39 -2.70
C GLY A 24 -0.27 -8.18 -1.80
N TYR A 25 -0.90 -8.13 -0.62
CA TYR A 25 -0.67 -7.06 0.35
C TYR A 25 0.81 -6.97 0.78
N LYS A 26 1.45 -8.11 1.07
CA LYS A 26 2.87 -8.15 1.42
C LYS A 26 3.77 -7.67 0.27
N ALA A 27 3.44 -8.03 -0.98
CA ALA A 27 4.16 -7.57 -2.15
C ALA A 27 4.01 -6.05 -2.33
N ALA A 28 2.80 -5.51 -2.16
CA ALA A 28 2.52 -4.08 -2.27
C ALA A 28 3.30 -3.25 -1.23
N LEU A 29 3.37 -3.72 0.03
CA LEU A 29 4.17 -3.03 1.06
C LEU A 29 5.65 -2.97 0.71
N LYS A 30 6.22 -4.09 0.25
CA LYS A 30 7.63 -4.14 -0.19
C LYS A 30 7.88 -3.23 -1.39
N ALA A 31 6.99 -3.27 -2.39
CA ALA A 31 7.08 -2.42 -3.58
C ALA A 31 6.97 -0.93 -3.24
N PHE A 32 6.08 -0.56 -2.31
CA PHE A 32 5.93 0.83 -1.86
C PHE A 32 7.19 1.33 -1.13
N SER A 33 7.73 0.54 -0.21
CA SER A 33 8.99 0.86 0.48
C SER A 33 10.16 1.00 -0.50
N LEU A 34 10.25 0.08 -1.48
CA LEU A 34 11.27 0.12 -2.52
C LEU A 34 11.13 1.36 -3.41
N GLY A 35 9.92 1.68 -3.87
CA GLY A 35 9.65 2.87 -4.68
C GLY A 35 10.05 4.16 -3.97
N LYS A 36 9.80 4.28 -2.67
CA LYS A 36 10.26 5.42 -1.86
C LYS A 36 11.78 5.52 -1.79
N SER A 37 12.49 4.39 -1.65
CA SER A 37 13.97 4.34 -1.61
C SER A 37 14.60 4.73 -2.95
N ILE A 38 13.98 4.32 -4.06
CA ILE A 38 14.42 4.68 -5.41
C ILE A 38 14.14 6.16 -5.67
N PHE A 39 12.98 6.65 -5.24
CA PHE A 39 12.56 8.04 -5.45
C PHE A 39 13.46 9.07 -4.76
N THR A 40 14.08 8.72 -3.63
CA THR A 40 14.99 9.63 -2.92
C THR A 40 16.40 9.68 -3.52
N GLY A 41 16.76 8.79 -4.46
CA GLY A 41 18.07 8.81 -5.13
C GLY A 41 19.29 8.54 -4.23
N ASN A 42 19.10 8.40 -2.92
CA ASN A 42 20.17 8.24 -1.93
C ASN A 42 20.66 6.78 -1.79
N SER A 43 20.00 5.82 -2.45
CA SER A 43 20.34 4.41 -2.36
C SER A 43 21.34 4.00 -3.46
N LYS A 44 22.57 3.65 -3.06
CA LYS A 44 23.67 3.29 -3.98
C LYS A 44 23.51 1.92 -4.66
N SER A 45 22.63 1.06 -4.14
CA SER A 45 22.44 -0.32 -4.59
C SER A 45 21.30 -0.52 -5.59
N PHE A 46 20.38 0.44 -5.71
CA PHE A 46 19.20 0.34 -6.57
C PHE A 46 19.20 1.50 -7.57
N SER A 47 19.78 1.27 -8.75
CA SER A 47 19.91 2.28 -9.81
C SER A 47 18.86 2.02 -10.89
N LEU A 48 17.98 2.99 -11.16
CA LEU A 48 17.22 3.02 -12.41
C LEU A 48 18.09 3.73 -13.46
N ALA A 49 18.26 3.14 -14.64
CA ALA A 49 18.99 3.76 -15.74
C ALA A 49 18.32 5.09 -16.11
N HIS A 50 19.04 6.20 -15.90
CA HIS A 50 18.51 7.55 -16.06
C HIS A 50 18.77 8.04 -17.49
N THR A 51 17.76 7.98 -18.37
CA THR A 51 17.90 8.43 -19.78
C THR A 51 17.49 9.89 -20.00
N GLY A 52 17.48 10.74 -18.96
CA GLY A 52 17.01 12.13 -19.04
C GLY A 52 17.77 13.11 -18.14
N ASN A 53 17.75 14.39 -18.53
CA ASN A 53 18.48 15.51 -17.93
C ASN A 53 18.32 15.57 -16.39
N SER A 54 19.44 15.36 -15.68
CA SER A 54 19.50 15.15 -14.22
C SER A 54 18.95 16.31 -13.38
N LYS A 55 18.98 17.55 -13.91
CA LYS A 55 18.44 18.75 -13.25
C LYS A 55 16.91 18.75 -13.12
N ILE A 56 16.21 18.16 -14.09
CA ILE A 56 14.74 18.12 -14.09
C ILE A 56 14.24 17.10 -13.05
N PHE A 57 14.96 16.00 -12.90
CA PHE A 57 14.64 14.95 -11.94
C PHE A 57 14.85 15.39 -10.49
N SER A 58 15.93 16.10 -10.19
CA SER A 58 16.19 16.61 -8.83
C SER A 58 15.16 17.68 -8.41
N LEU A 59 14.73 18.56 -9.32
CA LEU A 59 13.65 19.52 -9.06
C LEU A 59 12.28 18.85 -8.89
N ALA A 60 12.01 17.78 -9.64
CA ALA A 60 10.79 16.98 -9.47
C ALA A 60 10.78 16.22 -8.13
N GLN A 61 11.94 15.72 -7.67
CA GLN A 61 12.06 15.09 -6.34
C GLN A 61 11.78 16.08 -5.21
N SER A 62 12.35 17.29 -5.24
CA SER A 62 12.15 18.29 -4.18
C SER A 62 10.70 18.76 -4.08
N ARG A 63 10.01 18.93 -5.22
CA ARG A 63 8.57 19.26 -5.28
C ARG A 63 7.64 18.13 -4.81
N ALA A 64 8.03 16.87 -4.99
CA ALA A 64 7.22 15.75 -4.55
C ALA A 64 7.38 15.47 -3.05
N GLN A 65 8.60 15.61 -2.50
CA GLN A 65 8.84 15.42 -1.07
C GLN A 65 7.99 16.37 -0.21
N SER A 66 7.88 17.65 -0.60
CA SER A 66 7.03 18.62 0.12
C SER A 66 5.53 18.30 0.11
N ARG A 67 5.03 17.54 -0.88
CA ARG A 67 3.64 17.09 -0.95
C ARG A 67 3.34 15.89 -0.04
N PHE A 68 4.37 15.12 0.34
CA PHE A 68 4.23 13.90 1.15
C PHE A 68 4.71 14.05 2.60
N THR A 69 5.51 15.08 2.94
CA THR A 69 6.08 15.29 4.29
C THR A 69 5.21 16.13 5.23
N GLY A 70 3.92 16.28 4.93
CA GLY A 70 2.95 16.78 5.92
C GLY A 70 2.93 15.85 7.13
N ASN A 71 3.48 16.34 8.24
CA ASN A 71 3.62 15.68 9.53
C ASN A 71 2.32 14.92 9.91
N SER A 72 2.32 13.58 9.88
CA SER A 72 1.14 12.74 10.14
C SER A 72 0.79 12.60 11.63
N LYS A 73 1.16 13.58 12.47
CA LYS A 73 0.61 13.75 13.83
C LYS A 73 -0.79 14.36 13.73
N GLY A 74 -1.74 13.63 13.17
CA GLY A 74 -3.07 14.20 12.86
C GLY A 74 -4.19 13.21 12.60
N PHE A 75 -4.00 11.91 12.81
CA PHE A 75 -5.11 10.95 12.88
C PHE A 75 -5.56 10.76 14.34
N GLY A 76 -5.71 11.87 15.07
CA GLY A 76 -6.44 11.87 16.33
C GLY A 76 -7.93 11.75 16.02
N ASN A 77 -8.53 10.61 16.37
CA ASN A 77 -9.95 10.36 16.66
C ASN A 77 -10.94 11.54 16.44
N LYS A 78 -11.12 11.98 15.20
CA LYS A 78 -12.19 12.92 14.83
C LYS A 78 -12.88 12.44 13.55
N ARG A 79 -13.40 11.21 13.58
CA ARG A 79 -14.42 10.70 12.63
C ARG A 79 -14.97 9.30 12.99
N ILE A 80 -14.94 8.92 14.27
CA ILE A 80 -15.70 7.77 14.78
C ILE A 80 -16.62 8.28 15.91
N LEU A 81 -17.45 9.26 15.59
CA LEU A 81 -18.60 9.62 16.44
C LEU A 81 -19.72 10.21 15.59
N VAL A 82 -20.05 9.53 14.50
CA VAL A 82 -21.34 9.65 13.81
C VAL A 82 -21.65 8.22 13.39
N ILE A 83 -22.89 7.75 13.54
CA ILE A 83 -23.32 6.34 13.46
C ILE A 83 -23.18 5.56 14.78
N ARG A 84 -23.61 6.16 15.90
CA ARG A 84 -24.23 5.41 17.01
C ARG A 84 -25.22 6.32 17.73
N ASN A 85 -26.33 6.67 17.10
CA ASN A 85 -27.61 7.00 17.77
C ASN A 85 -28.67 7.43 16.74
N THR A 86 -29.39 6.46 16.19
CA THR A 86 -30.81 6.63 15.81
C THR A 86 -31.48 5.29 16.06
N LYS A 87 -31.83 5.08 17.34
CA LYS A 87 -32.77 4.06 17.78
C LYS A 87 -33.97 4.83 18.31
N VAL A 88 -34.91 5.17 17.42
CA VAL A 88 -36.36 5.32 17.62
C VAL A 88 -36.97 5.09 16.25
#